data_AF-A0A4V2VHW7-F1
#
_entry.id   AF-A0A4V2VHW7-F1
#
_cell.length_a   1.000
_cell.length_b   1.000
_cell.length_c   1.000
_cell.angle_alpha   90.00
_cell.angle_beta   90.00
_cell.angle_gamma   90.00
#
_symmetry.space_group_name_H-M   'P 1'
#
loop_
_entity.id
_entity.type
_entity.pdbx_description
1 polymer ?
#
loop_
_entity_poly.entity_id
_entity_poly.type
_entity_poly.pdbx_seq_one_letter_code
_entity_poly.pdbx_strand_id
1 'polypeptide(L)' 'MTKPDHDHLDDGVDMTFEERRQDTFRRMSGSDAHDADPRVEVSRAEDGDVRIDVADTAAVRPGGPKRA' A
#
# COMPACT_ATOMS: atom_id res chain seq x y z
N MET A 1 -31.13 7.95 -12.37
CA MET A 1 -30.46 6.74 -11.85
C MET A 1 -29.08 7.17 -11.37
N THR A 2 -28.90 7.29 -10.05
CA THR A 2 -27.58 7.52 -9.43
C THR A 2 -26.74 6.28 -9.68
N LYS A 3 -25.50 6.45 -10.17
CA LYS A 3 -24.55 5.34 -10.35
C LYS A 3 -24.43 4.57 -9.02
N PRO A 4 -24.40 3.23 -9.02
CA PRO A 4 -24.06 2.50 -7.80
C PRO A 4 -22.65 2.92 -7.40
N ASP A 5 -22.51 3.26 -6.11
CA ASP A 5 -21.23 3.54 -5.49
C ASP A 5 -20.35 2.30 -5.69
N HIS A 6 -19.34 2.41 -6.57
CA HIS A 6 -18.54 1.28 -7.03
C HIS A 6 -17.53 0.78 -5.99
N ASP A 7 -17.54 1.38 -4.79
CA ASP A 7 -16.67 1.01 -3.67
C ASP A 7 -17.30 -0.03 -2.73
N HIS A 8 -18.56 -0.41 -2.94
CA HIS A 8 -19.18 -1.53 -2.23
C HIS A 8 -19.09 -2.79 -3.09
N LEU A 9 -18.02 -3.56 -2.91
CA LEU A 9 -18.05 -4.97 -3.30
C LEU A 9 -19.09 -5.66 -2.39
N ASP A 10 -19.97 -6.46 -2.99
CA ASP A 10 -21.09 -7.16 -2.34
C ASP A 10 -20.61 -8.50 -1.76
N ASP A 11 -19.59 -8.44 -0.90
CA ASP A 11 -18.99 -9.62 -0.26
C ASP A 11 -19.67 -10.00 1.07
N GLY A 12 -20.85 -9.42 1.35
CA GLY A 12 -21.71 -9.81 2.48
C GLY A 12 -21.16 -9.44 3.87
N VAL A 13 -20.13 -8.60 3.93
CA VAL A 13 -19.52 -8.13 5.18
C VAL A 13 -19.78 -6.64 5.33
N ASP A 14 -20.55 -6.28 6.36
CA ASP A 14 -21.01 -4.92 6.67
C ASP A 14 -19.87 -4.14 7.37
N MET A 15 -18.82 -3.85 6.61
CA MET A 15 -17.64 -3.08 7.04
C MET A 15 -17.28 -2.06 5.97
N THR A 16 -16.87 -0.86 6.39
CA THR A 16 -16.38 0.17 5.47
C THR A 16 -15.12 -0.28 4.73
N PHE A 17 -14.82 0.35 3.59
CA PHE A 17 -13.60 0.07 2.83
C PHE A 17 -12.33 0.16 3.68
N GLU A 18 -12.23 1.18 4.53
CA GLU A 18 -11.09 1.39 5.42
C GLU A 18 -10.99 0.27 6.48
N GLU A 19 -12.10 -0.12 7.09
CA GLU A 19 -12.13 -1.24 8.05
C GLU A 19 -11.72 -2.56 7.41
N ARG A 20 -12.20 -2.84 6.18
CA ARG A 20 -11.83 -4.06 5.44
C ARG A 20 -10.37 -4.08 5.02
N ARG A 21 -9.84 -2.93 4.60
CA ARG A 21 -8.41 -2.77 4.28
C ARG A 21 -7.55 -3.07 5.51
N GLN A 22 -7.88 -2.49 6.67
CA GLN A 22 -7.19 -2.72 7.94
C GLN A 22 -7.27 -4.19 8.39
N ASP A 23 -8.45 -4.80 8.29
CA ASP A 23 -8.69 -6.19 8.63
C ASP A 23 -7.95 -7.17 7.69
N THR A 24 -7.85 -6.86 6.40
CA THR A 24 -7.05 -7.62 5.43
C THR A 24 -5.55 -7.57 5.78
N PHE A 25 -5.03 -6.39 6.12
CA PHE A 25 -3.64 -6.27 6.58
C PHE A 25 -3.38 -7.04 7.87
N ARG A 26 -4.34 -7.08 8.82
CA ARG A 26 -4.19 -7.82 10.08
C ARG A 26 -4.39 -9.33 9.97
N ARG A 27 -5.07 -9.82 8.93
CA ARG A 27 -5.37 -11.25 8.72
C ARG A 27 -4.22 -12.05 8.14
N MET A 28 -3.23 -11.42 7.51
CA MET A 28 -2.01 -12.12 7.09
C MET A 28 -1.21 -12.52 8.34
N SER A 29 -1.06 -13.83 8.55
CA SER A 29 -0.24 -14.36 9.66
C SER A 29 1.20 -13.86 9.51
N GLY A 30 1.63 -13.03 10.45
CA GLY A 30 2.96 -12.39 10.42
C GLY A 30 2.95 -10.92 10.00
N SER A 31 1.79 -10.35 9.70
CA SER A 31 1.68 -8.91 9.48
C SER A 31 1.67 -8.13 10.78
N ASP A 32 2.40 -7.02 10.77
CA ASP A 32 2.54 -6.10 11.89
C ASP A 32 2.16 -4.68 11.46
N ALA A 33 2.13 -3.74 12.41
CA ALA A 33 1.70 -2.36 12.13
C ALA A 33 2.55 -1.67 11.04
N HIS A 34 3.80 -2.11 10.83
CA HIS A 34 4.70 -1.56 9.83
C HIS A 34 4.40 -2.01 8.41
N ASP A 35 3.56 -3.02 8.20
CA ASP A 35 3.10 -3.40 6.85
C ASP A 35 2.26 -2.30 6.19
N ALA A 36 1.64 -1.43 7.00
CA ALA A 36 0.86 -0.29 6.52
C ALA A 36 1.75 0.92 6.14
N ASP A 37 3.00 0.95 6.58
CA ASP A 37 3.91 2.07 6.32
C ASP A 37 4.36 2.09 4.83
N PRO A 38 4.38 3.28 4.18
CA PRO A 38 4.91 3.40 2.84
C PRO A 38 6.36 2.91 2.76
N ARG A 39 6.62 1.96 1.87
CA ARG A 39 7.97 1.40 1.65
C ARG A 39 8.86 2.25 0.74
N VAL A 40 8.28 3.28 0.13
CA VAL A 40 8.95 4.16 -0.83
C VAL A 40 8.63 5.62 -0.52
N GLU A 41 9.61 6.48 -0.73
CA GLU A 41 9.44 7.92 -0.73
C GLU A 41 9.28 8.39 -2.18
N VAL A 42 8.30 9.24 -2.42
CA VAL A 42 8.01 9.77 -3.76
C VAL A 42 8.28 11.26 -3.75
N SER A 43 9.26 11.67 -4.56
CA SER A 43 9.57 13.09 -4.80
C SER A 43 9.19 13.48 -6.22
N ARG A 44 8.52 14.62 -6.36
CA ARG A 44 8.16 15.20 -7.66
C ARG A 44 9.09 16.36 -7.97
N ALA A 45 9.80 16.28 -9.08
CA ALA A 45 10.58 17.39 -9.61
C ALA A 45 9.66 18.43 -10.26
N GLU A 46 10.15 19.66 -10.34
CA GLU A 46 9.42 20.79 -10.94
C GLU A 46 9.18 20.57 -12.45
N ASP A 47 10.07 19.82 -13.11
CA ASP A 47 9.98 19.45 -14.53
C ASP A 47 8.92 18.36 -14.80
N GLY A 48 8.23 17.87 -13.77
CA GLY A 48 7.20 16.83 -13.86
C GLY A 48 7.72 15.40 -13.68
N ASP A 49 9.03 15.22 -13.51
CA ASP A 49 9.61 13.91 -13.21
C ASP A 49 9.20 13.42 -11.81
N VAL A 50 8.94 12.12 -11.69
CA VAL A 50 8.64 11.46 -10.41
C VAL A 50 9.80 10.53 -10.06
N ARG A 51 10.49 10.83 -8.96
CA ARG A 51 11.52 9.94 -8.38
C ARG A 51 10.90 9.13 -7.26
N ILE A 52 11.18 7.84 -7.28
CA ILE A 52 10.71 6.87 -6.30
C ILE A 52 11.95 6.24 -5.68
N ASP A 53 12.18 6.56 -4.41
CA ASP A 53 13.29 6.05 -3.63
C ASP A 53 12.77 5.05 -2.59
N VAL A 54 13.59 4.08 -2.20
CA VAL A 54 13.22 3.14 -1.13
C VAL A 54 13.30 3.89 0.20
N ALA A 55 12.19 3.92 0.95
CA ALA A 55 12.13 4.62 2.22
C ALA A 55 13.15 4.04 3.20
N ASP A 56 13.76 4.90 4.02
CA ASP A 56 14.79 4.44 4.96
C ASP A 56 14.23 3.50 6.03
N THR A 57 12.95 3.66 6.34
CA THR A 57 12.16 2.84 7.26
C THR A 57 11.70 1.51 6.66
N ALA A 58 11.96 1.24 5.37
CA ALA A 58 11.53 0.01 4.74
C ALA A 58 12.25 -1.22 5.35
N ALA A 59 11.47 -2.13 5.95
CA ALA A 59 11.98 -3.34 6.58
C ALA A 59 12.70 -4.30 5.61
N VAL A 60 12.36 -4.26 4.32
CA VAL A 60 12.97 -5.07 3.27
C VAL A 60 13.44 -4.16 2.14
N ARG A 61 14.73 -4.26 1.79
CA ARG A 61 15.31 -3.56 0.64
C ARG A 61 15.52 -4.52 -0.53
N PRO A 62 15.30 -4.09 -1.79
CA PRO A 62 15.65 -4.88 -2.95
C PRO A 62 17.13 -5.28 -2.88
N GLY A 63 17.44 -6.54 -3.18
CA GLY A 63 18.83 -6.99 -3.25
C GLY A 63 19.60 -6.17 -4.29
N GLY A 64 20.81 -5.72 -3.93
CA GLY A 64 21.68 -4.98 -4.84
C GLY A 64 21.96 -5.76 -6.13
N PRO A 65 22.46 -5.09 -7.19
CA PRO A 65 22.71 -5.75 -8.46
C PRO A 65 23.63 -6.96 -8.23
N LYS A 66 23.17 -8.15 -8.63
CA LYS A 66 24.04 -9.32 -8.71
C LYS A 66 25.17 -8.96 -9.67
N ARG A 67 26.38 -8.77 -9.13
CA ARG A 67 27.59 -8.67 -9.95
C ARG A 67 27.75 -10.00 -10.69
N ALA A 68 27.71 -9.95 -12.01
CA ALA A 68 28.11 -11.04 -12.89
C ALA A 68 29.63 -11.11 -13.00
#